data_AF-A0A175RFD1-F1
#
_entry.id   AF-A0A175RFD1-F1
#
_cell.length_a   1.000
_cell.length_b   1.000
_cell.length_c   1.000
_cell.angle_alpha   90.00
_cell.angle_beta   90.00
_cell.angle_gamma   90.00
#
_symmetry.space_group_name_H-M   'P 1'
#
loop_
_entity.id
_entity.type
_entity.pdbx_description
1 polymer ?
#
loop_
_entity_poly.entity_id
_entity_poly.type
_entity_poly.pdbx_seq_one_letter_code
_entity_poly.pdbx_strand_id
1 'polypeptide(L)'
;AFAQRDIETTIDAMMSRAEGGRSGRLGLYREIEQIAADRDIAEIVYLAALDVAESDGSIGEKEKAVLTKICTTLGLNPANYDI
;
A
#
# COMPACT_ATOMS: atom_id res chain seq x y z
N ALA A 1 4.06 -22.90 2.19
CA ALA A 1 3.09 -22.27 1.26
C ALA A 1 1.75 -22.16 1.99
N PHE A 2 1.04 -21.04 1.86
CA PHE A 2 -0.28 -20.84 2.46
C PHE A 2 -1.35 -21.61 1.68
N ALA A 3 -2.43 -22.05 2.34
CA ALA A 3 -3.53 -22.71 1.66
C ALA A 3 -4.33 -21.69 0.83
N GLN A 4 -4.79 -22.09 -0.36
CA GLN A 4 -5.56 -21.21 -1.26
C GLN A 4 -6.74 -20.55 -0.55
N ARG A 5 -7.49 -21.33 0.25
CA ARG A 5 -8.64 -20.83 1.01
C ARG A 5 -8.27 -19.69 1.97
N ASP A 6 -7.10 -19.75 2.61
CA ASP A 6 -6.67 -18.73 3.56
C ASP A 6 -6.30 -17.43 2.82
N ILE A 7 -5.73 -17.56 1.62
CA ILE A 7 -5.43 -16.43 0.73
C ILE A 7 -6.72 -15.74 0.32
N GLU A 8 -7.70 -16.49 -0.21
CA GLU A 8 -8.99 -15.96 -0.64
C GLU A 8 -9.72 -15.26 0.52
N THR A 9 -9.78 -15.92 1.68
CA THR A 9 -10.39 -15.34 2.89
C THR A 9 -9.74 -14.02 3.30
N THR A 10 -8.42 -13.94 3.19
CA THR A 10 -7.68 -12.72 3.54
C THR A 10 -7.94 -11.61 2.54
N ILE A 11 -7.94 -11.93 1.24
CA ILE A 11 -8.26 -10.97 0.17
C ILE A 11 -9.66 -10.39 0.40
N ASP A 12 -10.66 -11.22 0.61
CA ASP A 12 -12.04 -10.78 0.83
C ASP A 12 -12.17 -9.86 2.05
N ALA A 13 -11.48 -10.19 3.14
CA ALA A 13 -11.46 -9.35 4.33
C ALA A 13 -10.82 -7.98 4.07
N MET A 14 -9.70 -7.92 3.33
CA MET A 14 -9.04 -6.66 3.01
C MET A 14 -9.87 -5.81 2.02
N MET A 15 -10.48 -6.44 1.02
CA MET A 15 -11.38 -5.78 0.07
C MET A 15 -12.60 -5.21 0.78
N SER A 16 -13.22 -5.97 1.68
CA SER A 16 -14.35 -5.49 2.50
C SER A 16 -13.98 -4.25 3.32
N ARG A 17 -12.77 -4.19 3.87
CA ARG A 17 -12.26 -3.00 4.58
C ARG A 17 -12.03 -1.81 3.65
N ALA A 18 -11.50 -2.05 2.45
CA ALA A 18 -11.28 -1.00 1.45
C ALA A 18 -12.61 -0.38 0.97
N GLU A 19 -13.64 -1.23 0.77
CA GLU A 19 -14.99 -0.83 0.34
C GLU A 19 -15.86 -0.28 1.49
N GLY A 20 -15.53 -0.61 2.75
CA GLY A 20 -16.26 -0.23 3.97
C GLY A 20 -16.25 1.26 4.33
N GLY A 21 -16.00 2.15 3.37
CA GLY A 21 -16.06 3.60 3.55
C GLY A 21 -14.76 4.21 4.07
N ARG A 22 -14.86 5.38 4.74
CA ARG A 22 -13.67 6.13 5.20
C ARG A 22 -12.98 5.45 6.40
N SER A 23 -13.75 4.82 7.28
CA SER A 23 -13.24 4.16 8.49
C SER A 23 -12.41 2.93 8.18
N GLY A 24 -12.87 2.06 7.25
CA GLY A 24 -12.13 0.88 6.83
C GLY A 24 -10.80 1.24 6.14
N ARG A 25 -10.83 2.21 5.22
CA ARG A 25 -9.64 2.76 4.57
C ARG A 25 -8.66 3.42 5.55
N LEU A 26 -9.15 4.14 6.55
CA LEU A 26 -8.29 4.68 7.61
C LEU A 26 -7.62 3.58 8.43
N GLY A 27 -8.33 2.48 8.70
CA GLY A 27 -7.76 1.31 9.38
C GLY A 27 -6.62 0.68 8.59
N LEU A 28 -6.82 0.44 7.29
CA LEU A 28 -5.76 -0.07 6.39
C LEU A 28 -4.56 0.88 6.35
N TYR A 29 -4.82 2.19 6.30
CA TYR A 29 -3.74 3.19 6.31
C TYR A 29 -2.91 3.16 7.60
N ARG A 30 -3.54 2.96 8.76
CA ARG A 30 -2.82 2.83 10.03
C ARG A 30 -1.93 1.59 10.11
N GLU A 31 -2.21 0.55 9.34
CA GLU A 31 -1.34 -0.63 9.27
C GLU A 31 -0.03 -0.31 8.52
N ILE A 32 -0.08 0.60 7.54
CA ILE A 32 1.14 1.14 6.90
C ILE A 32 2.02 1.89 7.91
N GLU A 33 1.41 2.63 8.85
CA GLU A 33 2.16 3.32 9.90
C GLU A 33 2.92 2.34 10.83
N GLN A 34 2.39 1.13 11.03
CA GLN A 34 2.99 0.14 11.93
C GLN A 34 4.27 -0.47 11.37
N ILE A 35 4.42 -0.51 10.04
CA ILE A 35 5.62 -1.05 9.40
C ILE A 35 6.73 0.00 9.22
N ALA A 36 6.46 1.28 9.49
CA ALA A 36 7.42 2.36 9.29
C ALA A 36 8.71 2.24 10.13
N ALA A 37 8.67 1.46 11.21
CA ALA A 37 9.85 1.21 12.06
C ALA A 37 10.85 0.23 11.41
N ASP A 38 10.42 -0.58 10.45
CA ASP A 38 11.26 -1.53 9.71
C ASP A 38 11.47 -1.00 8.30
N ARG A 39 12.69 -0.53 8.03
CA ARG A 39 13.02 0.13 6.76
C ARG A 39 12.94 -0.83 5.57
N ASP A 40 13.36 -2.08 5.75
CA ASP A 40 13.38 -3.05 4.65
C ASP A 40 11.95 -3.44 4.28
N ILE A 41 11.09 -3.66 5.28
CA ILE A 41 9.66 -3.93 5.05
C ILE A 41 8.96 -2.71 4.44
N ALA A 42 9.25 -1.51 4.94
CA ALA A 42 8.69 -0.26 4.41
C ALA A 42 9.01 -0.09 2.92
N GLU A 43 10.27 -0.33 2.53
CA GLU A 43 10.69 -0.25 1.13
C GLU A 43 10.01 -1.31 0.26
N ILE A 44 9.93 -2.56 0.71
CA ILE A 44 9.24 -3.63 -0.02
C ILE A 44 7.76 -3.29 -0.25
N VAL A 45 7.06 -2.83 0.78
CA VAL A 45 5.63 -2.47 0.67
C VAL A 45 5.45 -1.26 -0.25
N TYR A 46 6.36 -0.30 -0.21
CA TYR A 46 6.29 0.87 -1.08
C TYR A 46 6.50 0.50 -2.56
N LEU A 47 7.48 -0.32 -2.87
CA LEU A 47 7.73 -0.83 -4.21
C LEU A 47 6.53 -1.63 -4.73
N ALA A 48 5.94 -2.50 -3.91
CA ALA A 48 4.72 -3.22 -4.28
C ALA A 48 3.54 -2.28 -4.60
N ALA A 49 3.42 -1.16 -3.89
CA ALA A 49 2.40 -0.16 -4.18
C ALA A 49 2.66 0.57 -5.52
N LEU A 50 3.94 0.77 -5.88
CA LEU A 50 4.33 1.33 -7.18
C LEU A 50 3.99 0.37 -8.31
N ASP A 51 4.35 -0.91 -8.19
CA ASP A 51 4.05 -1.94 -9.20
C ASP A 51 2.54 -2.02 -9.49
N VAL A 52 1.71 -1.89 -8.45
CA VAL A 52 0.24 -1.86 -8.60
C VAL A 52 -0.22 -0.58 -9.31
N ALA A 53 0.32 0.58 -8.92
CA ALA A 53 -0.06 1.86 -9.51
C ALA A 53 0.36 1.95 -10.99
N GLU A 54 1.54 1.43 -11.35
CA GLU A 54 2.05 1.44 -12.72
C GLU A 54 1.54 0.25 -13.56
N SER A 55 0.65 -0.59 -13.02
CA SER A 55 0.18 -1.79 -13.72
C SER A 55 -0.50 -1.53 -15.07
N ASP A 56 -1.02 -0.32 -15.29
CA ASP A 56 -1.60 0.12 -16.57
C ASP A 56 -0.59 0.82 -17.52
N GLY A 57 0.69 0.90 -17.12
CA GLY A 57 1.77 1.55 -17.84
C GLY A 57 1.97 3.03 -17.53
N SER A 58 1.21 3.59 -16.57
CA SER A 58 1.34 4.98 -16.16
C SER A 58 0.95 5.19 -14.69
N ILE A 59 1.39 6.30 -14.09
CA ILE A 59 0.95 6.70 -12.75
C ILE A 59 0.26 8.07 -12.88
N GLY A 60 -1.06 8.08 -12.69
CA GLY A 60 -1.87 9.29 -12.75
C GLY A 60 -1.72 10.18 -11.51
N GLU A 61 -2.20 11.43 -11.59
CA GLU A 61 -2.05 12.41 -10.50
C GLU A 61 -2.64 11.94 -9.16
N LYS A 62 -3.77 11.22 -9.20
CA LYS A 62 -4.41 10.69 -7.98
C LYS A 62 -3.58 9.60 -7.33
N GLU A 63 -2.94 8.75 -8.11
CA GLU A 63 -2.06 7.70 -7.61
C GLU A 63 -0.79 8.31 -7.06
N LYS A 64 -0.19 9.28 -7.75
CA LYS A 64 0.96 10.05 -7.23
C LYS A 64 0.66 10.68 -5.87
N ALA A 65 -0.52 11.24 -5.68
CA ALA A 65 -0.92 11.81 -4.38
C ALA A 65 -0.99 10.74 -3.27
N VAL A 66 -1.49 9.54 -3.59
CA VAL A 66 -1.54 8.42 -2.64
C VAL A 66 -0.13 7.89 -2.34
N LEU A 67 0.69 7.67 -3.38
CA LEU A 67 2.07 7.20 -3.25
C LEU A 67 2.95 8.18 -2.47
N THR A 68 2.82 9.49 -2.73
CA THR A 68 3.53 10.53 -1.98
C THR A 68 3.18 10.46 -0.49
N LYS A 69 1.88 10.27 -0.20
CA LYS A 69 1.38 10.16 1.17
C LYS A 69 1.92 8.90 1.86
N ILE A 70 1.91 7.74 1.19
CA ILE A 70 2.48 6.49 1.71
C ILE A 70 3.99 6.65 1.97
N CYS A 71 4.73 7.18 1.00
CA CYS A 71 6.19 7.44 1.11
C CYS A 71 6.52 8.29 2.33
N THR A 72 5.78 9.39 2.51
CA THR A 72 5.95 10.31 3.64
C THR A 72 5.66 9.62 4.96
N THR A 73 4.60 8.80 5.04
CA THR A 73 4.25 8.05 6.25
C THR A 73 5.28 6.99 6.61
N LEU A 74 5.88 6.35 5.62
CA LEU A 74 6.94 5.36 5.82
C LEU A 74 8.32 5.99 6.09
N GLY A 75 8.45 7.32 6.04
CA GLY A 75 9.73 8.01 6.22
C GLY A 75 10.74 7.73 5.11
N LEU A 76 10.26 7.34 3.92
CA LEU A 76 11.09 7.07 2.75
C LEU A 76 11.38 8.36 1.98
N ASN A 77 12.39 8.33 1.12
CA ASN A 77 12.73 9.45 0.25
C ASN A 77 12.14 9.21 -1.16
N PRO A 78 11.19 10.03 -1.63
CA PRO A 78 10.59 9.87 -2.96
C PRO A 78 11.61 9.92 -4.11
N ALA A 79 12.71 10.65 -3.93
CA ALA A 79 13.76 10.79 -4.94
C ALA A 79 14.48 9.47 -5.29
N ASN A 80 14.27 8.42 -4.49
CA ASN A 80 14.87 7.11 -4.74
C ASN A 80 14.03 6.23 -5.68
N TYR A 81 12.83 6.67 -6.09
CA TYR A 81 11.84 5.79 -6.74
C TYR A 81 11.25 6.35 -8.05
N ASP A 82 11.80 7.46 -8.59
CA ASP A 82 11.45 8.04 -9.90
C ASP A 82 9.93 8.26 -10.17
N ILE A 83 9.20 8.78 -9.18
CA ILE A 83 7.73 9.02 -9.22
C ILE A 83 7.39 10.49 -9.48
#